data_AF-A0A6J4WYR6-F1
#
_entry.id   AF-A0A6J4WYR6-F1
#
_cell.length_a   1.000
_cell.length_b   1.000
_cell.length_c   1.000
_cell.angle_alpha   90.00
_cell.angle_beta   90.00
_cell.angle_gamma   90.00
#
_symmetry.space_group_name_H-M   'P 1'
#
loop_
_entity.id
_entity.type
_entity.pdbx_description
1 polymer ?
#
loop_
_entity_poly.entity_id
_entity_poly.type
_entity_poly.pdbx_seq_one_letter_code
_entity_poly.pdbx_strand_id
1 'polypeptide(L)'
;MVINLKLIQPLDHSKISSLKNLMPKFSGLPFAPGNKYSVAYQWGTVGLMYRKDKIKNMKPSLDVLFDPKSDGGPFLLLDSVREQIGIALKYLG
;
A
#
# COMPACT_ATOMS: atom_id res chain seq x y z
N MET A 1 9.27 -6.25 -13.11
CA MET A 1 8.14 -7.05 -12.58
C MET A 1 8.44 -8.52 -12.87
N VAL A 2 8.12 -9.44 -11.95
CA VAL A 2 8.48 -10.88 -12.08
C VAL A 2 7.94 -11.56 -13.36
N ILE A 3 6.87 -11.00 -13.95
CA ILE A 3 6.35 -11.40 -15.27
C ILE A 3 7.43 -11.27 -16.35
N ASN A 4 8.17 -10.15 -16.39
CA ASN A 4 9.19 -9.89 -17.42
C ASN A 4 10.42 -10.79 -17.25
N LEU A 5 10.64 -11.31 -16.04
CA LEU A 5 11.70 -12.25 -15.72
C LEU A 5 11.33 -13.71 -16.04
N LYS A 6 10.10 -13.96 -16.52
CA LYS A 6 9.58 -15.30 -16.83
C LYS A 6 9.64 -16.28 -15.65
N LEU A 7 9.45 -15.79 -14.43
CA LEU A 7 9.51 -16.60 -13.21
C LEU A 7 8.15 -17.17 -12.78
N ILE A 8 7.07 -16.82 -13.48
CA ILE A 8 5.70 -17.26 -13.18
C ILE A 8 4.95 -17.62 -14.45
N GLN A 9 3.97 -18.51 -14.32
CA GLN A 9 3.10 -18.99 -15.40
C GLN A 9 1.74 -18.28 -15.40
N PRO A 10 1.02 -18.22 -16.54
CA PRO A 10 -0.35 -17.71 -16.55
C PRO A 10 -1.28 -18.61 -15.73
N LEU A 11 -2.29 -18.00 -15.12
CA LEU A 11 -3.34 -18.68 -14.40
C LEU A 11 -4.34 -19.29 -15.38
N ASP A 12 -4.69 -20.55 -15.16
CA ASP A 12 -5.80 -21.20 -15.85
C ASP A 12 -7.10 -20.83 -15.14
N HIS A 13 -7.80 -19.81 -15.67
CA HIS A 13 -9.02 -19.30 -15.07
C HIS A 13 -10.16 -20.31 -15.04
N SER A 14 -10.14 -21.34 -15.90
CA SER A 14 -11.14 -22.42 -15.87
C SER A 14 -11.11 -23.22 -14.56
N LYS A 15 -9.96 -23.21 -13.87
CA LYS A 15 -9.74 -23.88 -12.58
C LYS A 15 -10.01 -22.99 -11.37
N ILE A 16 -10.38 -21.71 -11.59
CA ILE A 16 -10.57 -20.72 -10.53
C ILE A 16 -12.01 -20.21 -10.57
N SER A 17 -12.96 -21.08 -10.21
CA SER A 17 -14.40 -20.77 -10.22
C SER A 17 -14.78 -19.60 -9.30
N SER A 18 -13.95 -19.32 -8.29
CA SER A 18 -14.12 -18.21 -7.34
C SER A 18 -13.70 -16.85 -7.89
N LEU A 19 -13.12 -16.78 -9.10
CA LEU A 19 -12.69 -15.51 -9.70
C LEU A 19 -13.85 -14.51 -9.86
N LYS A 20 -15.08 -15.02 -10.05
CA LYS A 20 -16.32 -14.23 -10.07
C LYS A 20 -16.60 -13.44 -8.78
N ASN A 21 -15.99 -13.83 -7.66
CA ASN A 21 -16.15 -13.15 -6.38
C ASN A 21 -15.21 -11.94 -6.23
N LEU A 22 -14.30 -11.73 -7.19
CA LEU A 22 -13.35 -10.62 -7.15
C LEU A 22 -14.09 -9.30 -7.32
N MET A 23 -13.84 -8.35 -6.41
CA MET A 23 -14.41 -7.01 -6.55
C MET A 23 -13.92 -6.36 -7.86
N PRO A 24 -14.79 -5.66 -8.61
CA PRO A 24 -14.41 -5.06 -9.90
C PRO A 24 -13.17 -4.16 -9.85
N LYS A 25 -12.98 -3.43 -8.75
CA LYS A 25 -11.82 -2.55 -8.54
C LYS A 25 -10.46 -3.28 -8.47
N PHE A 26 -10.45 -4.61 -8.31
CA PHE A 26 -9.25 -5.45 -8.31
C PHE A 26 -9.10 -6.28 -9.58
N SER A 27 -10.03 -6.10 -10.52
CA SER A 27 -9.97 -6.73 -11.83
C SER A 27 -9.25 -5.82 -12.82
N GLY A 28 -8.35 -6.39 -13.63
CA GLY A 28 -7.73 -5.66 -14.75
C GLY A 28 -6.85 -4.46 -14.38
N LEU A 29 -6.21 -4.48 -13.21
CA LEU A 29 -5.28 -3.43 -12.79
C LEU A 29 -4.11 -3.28 -13.79
N PRO A 30 -3.49 -2.09 -13.94
CA PRO A 30 -2.42 -1.86 -14.94
C PRO A 30 -1.24 -2.82 -14.80
N PHE A 31 -0.93 -3.26 -13.58
CA PHE A 31 0.13 -4.22 -13.30
C PHE A 31 -0.31 -5.70 -13.39
N ALA A 32 -1.63 -5.95 -13.48
CA ALA A 32 -2.20 -7.29 -13.64
C ALA A 32 -3.35 -7.28 -14.68
N PRO A 33 -3.08 -6.92 -15.96
CA PRO A 33 -4.13 -6.85 -16.98
C PRO A 33 -4.84 -8.18 -17.16
N GLY A 34 -6.18 -8.14 -17.11
CA GLY A 34 -7.04 -9.32 -17.18
C GLY A 34 -6.75 -10.40 -16.14
N ASN A 35 -6.03 -10.09 -15.05
CA ASN A 35 -5.62 -11.05 -14.02
C ASN A 35 -4.94 -12.31 -14.57
N LYS A 36 -4.22 -12.17 -15.71
CA LYS A 36 -3.60 -13.30 -16.42
C LYS A 36 -2.58 -14.06 -15.59
N TYR A 37 -1.84 -13.36 -14.73
CA TYR A 37 -0.74 -13.93 -13.93
C TYR A 37 -0.98 -13.83 -12.42
N SER A 38 -1.97 -13.04 -11.97
CA SER A 38 -2.21 -12.78 -10.55
C SER A 38 -3.65 -12.36 -10.27
N VAL A 39 -4.17 -12.78 -9.11
CA VAL A 39 -5.48 -12.40 -8.56
C VAL A 39 -5.26 -11.78 -7.18
N ALA A 40 -6.05 -10.77 -6.81
CA ALA A 40 -5.89 -10.10 -5.53
C ALA A 40 -6.16 -11.06 -4.35
N TYR A 41 -5.29 -10.99 -3.34
CA TYR A 41 -5.45 -11.71 -2.08
C TYR A 41 -5.87 -10.75 -0.97
N GLN A 42 -5.01 -9.77 -0.67
CA GLN A 42 -5.27 -8.67 0.25
C GLN A 42 -4.75 -7.36 -0.34
N TRP A 43 -5.25 -6.25 0.18
CA TRP A 43 -4.84 -4.90 -0.19
C TRP A 43 -4.96 -3.99 1.04
N GLY A 44 -4.27 -2.86 1.02
CA GLY A 44 -4.32 -1.91 2.13
C GLY A 44 -3.69 -0.58 1.77
N THR A 45 -3.58 0.28 2.77
CA THR A 45 -2.94 1.58 2.69
C THR A 45 -1.80 1.67 3.71
N VAL A 46 -0.83 2.53 3.42
CA VAL A 46 0.18 2.95 4.40
C VAL A 46 -0.30 4.25 5.03
N GLY A 47 -0.19 4.34 6.35
CA GLY A 47 -0.67 5.49 7.10
C GLY A 47 -0.03 5.58 8.49
N LEU A 48 -0.45 6.60 9.23
CA LEU A 48 0.04 6.87 10.57
C LEU A 48 -0.89 6.23 11.60
N MET A 49 -0.32 5.49 12.55
CA MET A 49 -1.01 4.97 13.72
C MET A 49 -0.37 5.58 14.97
N TYR A 50 -1.21 6.03 15.91
CA TYR A 50 -0.75 6.70 17.11
C TYR A 50 -1.62 6.39 18.33
N ARG A 51 -1.06 6.64 19.52
CA ARG A 51 -1.72 6.48 20.81
C ARG A 51 -2.55 7.71 21.16
N LYS A 52 -3.89 7.62 21.05
CA LYS A 52 -4.83 8.72 21.36
C LYS A 52 -4.85 9.18 22.83
N ASP A 53 -4.39 8.35 23.74
CA ASP A 53 -4.21 8.71 25.15
C ASP A 53 -2.96 9.58 25.37
N LYS A 54 -1.97 9.51 24.47
CA LYS A 54 -0.70 10.25 24.54
C LYS A 54 -0.70 11.50 23.67
N ILE A 55 -1.18 11.40 22.43
CA ILE A 55 -1.26 12.51 21.50
C ILE A 55 -2.71 12.96 21.41
N LYS A 56 -2.99 14.15 21.94
CA LYS A 56 -4.30 14.78 21.84
C LYS A 56 -4.36 15.64 20.58
N ASN A 57 -5.51 15.66 19.91
CA ASN A 57 -5.78 16.53 18.75
C ASN A 57 -4.83 16.33 17.55
N MET A 58 -4.39 15.09 17.30
CA MET A 58 -3.59 14.76 16.13
C MET A 58 -4.31 15.15 14.83
N LYS A 59 -3.62 15.94 13.99
CA LYS A 59 -4.12 16.29 12.65
C LYS A 59 -3.79 15.16 11.67
N PRO A 60 -4.66 14.85 10.68
CA PRO A 60 -4.39 13.86 9.65
C PRO A 60 -3.40 14.42 8.60
N SER A 61 -2.16 14.66 9.01
CA SER A 61 -1.09 15.24 8.19
C SER A 61 0.23 14.51 8.39
N LEU A 62 1.09 14.53 7.37
CA LEU A 62 2.47 14.05 7.44
C LEU A 62 3.40 15.04 8.15
N ASP A 63 2.94 16.25 8.50
CA ASP A 63 3.70 17.25 9.27
C ASP A 63 4.29 16.66 10.56
N VAL A 64 3.63 15.68 11.16
CA VAL A 64 4.11 15.01 12.39
C VAL A 64 5.45 14.28 12.22
N LEU A 65 5.87 14.01 10.99
CA LEU A 65 7.17 13.39 10.70
C LEU A 65 8.25 14.42 10.32
N PHE A 66 7.88 15.57 9.76
CA PHE A 66 8.81 16.46 9.06
C PHE A 66 8.81 17.92 9.52
N ASP A 67 7.72 18.42 10.10
CA ASP A 67 7.67 19.79 10.63
C ASP A 67 8.34 19.82 12.01
N PRO A 68 9.45 20.55 12.20
CA PRO A 68 10.14 20.64 13.49
C PRO A 68 9.30 21.30 14.59
N LYS A 69 8.20 21.99 14.24
CA LYS A 69 7.25 22.55 15.20
C LYS A 69 6.20 21.53 15.66
N SER A 70 6.15 20.36 15.04
CA SER A 70 5.21 19.31 15.38
C SER A 70 5.70 18.50 16.58
N ASP A 71 4.84 18.31 17.57
CA ASP A 71 5.11 17.44 18.72
C ASP A 71 4.44 16.07 18.52
N GLY A 72 5.11 15.20 17.75
CA GLY A 72 4.68 13.84 17.50
C GLY A 72 5.14 12.82 18.54
N GLY A 73 6.02 13.23 19.47
CA GLY A 73 6.76 12.31 20.32
C GLY A 73 7.66 11.33 19.54
N PRO A 74 8.19 10.30 20.21
CA PRO A 74 8.97 9.25 19.54
C PRO A 74 8.09 8.41 18.60
N PHE A 75 8.63 8.07 17.43
CA PHE A 75 7.95 7.25 16.44
C PHE A 75 8.86 6.13 15.91
N LEU A 76 8.22 5.11 15.32
CA LEU A 76 8.88 4.05 14.57
C LEU A 76 8.35 4.07 13.14
N LEU A 77 9.26 3.99 12.18
CA LEU A 77 8.92 3.91 10.76
C LEU A 77 9.03 2.47 10.27
N LEU A 78 8.25 2.14 9.24
CA LEU A 78 8.42 0.88 8.52
C LEU A 78 9.80 0.86 7.86
N ASP A 79 10.54 -0.23 8.06
CA ASP A 79 11.80 -0.45 7.36
C ASP A 79 11.54 -0.85 5.91
N SER A 80 11.19 0.14 5.09
CA SER A 80 10.98 -0.03 3.67
C SER A 80 11.29 1.22 2.87
N VAL A 81 12.24 1.07 1.95
CA VAL A 81 12.74 2.15 1.09
C VAL A 81 11.60 2.77 0.26
N ARG A 82 10.70 1.94 -0.28
CA ARG A 82 9.63 2.38 -1.19
C ARG A 82 8.63 3.27 -0.47
N GLU A 83 8.20 2.86 0.72
CA GLU A 83 7.24 3.60 1.53
C GLU A 83 7.87 4.87 2.10
N GLN A 84 9.09 4.82 2.64
CA GLN A 84 9.71 6.01 3.25
C GLN A 84 9.99 7.12 2.24
N ILE A 85 10.55 6.78 1.06
CA ILE A 85 10.74 7.76 -0.01
C ILE A 85 9.38 8.29 -0.48
N GLY A 86 8.38 7.42 -0.66
CA GLY A 86 7.04 7.82 -1.07
C GLY A 86 6.36 8.79 -0.10
N ILE A 87 6.50 8.56 1.21
CA ILE A 87 5.97 9.43 2.27
C ILE A 87 6.64 10.81 2.21
N ALA A 88 7.97 10.88 2.10
CA ALA A 88 8.69 12.14 2.00
C ALA A 88 8.33 12.93 0.73
N LEU A 89 8.24 12.27 -0.43
CA LEU A 89 7.78 12.91 -1.67
C LEU A 89 6.35 13.42 -1.54
N LYS A 90 5.45 12.62 -0.96
CA LYS A 90 4.06 13.03 -0.76
C LYS A 90 3.91 14.25 0.15
N TYR A 91 4.83 14.41 1.10
CA TYR A 91 4.89 15.60 1.97
C TYR A 91 5.33 16.86 1.22
N LEU A 92 6.29 16.74 0.29
CA LEU A 92 6.83 17.88 -0.47
C LEU A 92 5.90 18.39 -1.58
N GLY A 93 4.92 17.59 -2.01
CA GLY A 93 3.98 17.92 -3.09
C GLY A 93 4.36 17.31 -4.44
#